data_AF-A0A382H108-F1
#
_entry.id   AF-A0A382H108-F1
#
_cell.length_a   1.000
_cell.length_b   1.000
_cell.length_c   1.000
_cell.angle_alpha   90.00
_cell.angle_beta   90.00
_cell.angle_gamma   90.00
#
_symmetry.space_group_name_H-M   'P 1'
#
loop_
_entity.id
_entity.type
_entity.pdbx_description
1 polymer ?
#
loop_
_entity_poly.entity_id
_entity_poly.type
_entity_poly.pdbx_seq_one_letter_code
_entity_poly.pdbx_strand_id
1 'polypeptide(L)'
;PFYLFFGVLLIYVFQSQINLNRLKNFATAFLILFVFSPFAYAYVSITETDKRTDYPGREIAKAVQEWHDKERGNKIYHIAGDEWRAGNLSYHLKDRPKWQGPLKGKLIDTGEKIFELEVVILNKEERGGIAVPRGLLKNK
;
A
#
# COMPACT_ATOMS: atom_id res chain seq x y z
N PRO A 1 8.35 -1.38 -29.34
CA PRO A 1 8.52 -2.71 -29.99
C PRO A 1 9.93 -3.31 -29.85
N PHE A 2 11.01 -2.52 -30.01
CA PHE A 2 12.40 -3.02 -30.00
C PHE A 2 12.80 -3.76 -28.71
N TYR A 3 12.42 -3.24 -27.53
CA TYR A 3 12.76 -3.84 -26.24
C TYR A 3 12.16 -5.24 -26.00
N LEU A 4 11.09 -5.61 -26.72
CA LEU A 4 10.47 -6.94 -26.61
C LEU A 4 11.37 -8.04 -27.18
N PHE A 5 12.31 -7.70 -28.06
CA PHE A 5 13.24 -8.65 -28.69
C PHE A 5 14.59 -8.73 -28.00
N PHE A 6 14.82 -7.98 -26.92
CA PHE A 6 16.13 -7.90 -26.28
C PHE A 6 16.57 -9.26 -25.71
N GLY A 7 15.62 -10.06 -25.22
CA GLY A 7 15.90 -11.45 -24.79
C GLY A 7 16.31 -12.36 -25.94
N VAL A 8 15.66 -12.24 -27.10
CA VAL A 8 16.02 -13.00 -28.31
C VAL A 8 17.39 -12.58 -28.83
N LEU A 9 17.69 -11.28 -28.81
CA LEU A 9 18.99 -10.74 -29.20
C LEU A 9 20.11 -11.27 -28.31
N LEU A 10 19.91 -11.29 -26.98
CA LEU A 10 20.87 -11.89 -26.04
C LEU A 10 21.12 -13.37 -26.35
N ILE A 11 20.07 -14.16 -26.58
CA ILE A 11 20.22 -15.57 -26.94
C ILE A 11 21.01 -15.71 -28.25
N TYR A 12 20.68 -14.92 -29.27
CA TYR A 12 21.34 -14.96 -30.57
C TYR A 12 22.84 -14.63 -30.51
N VAL A 13 23.21 -13.59 -29.75
CA VAL A 13 24.62 -13.18 -29.58
C VAL A 13 25.44 -14.25 -28.87
N PHE A 14 24.86 -14.91 -27.86
CA PHE A 14 25.59 -15.88 -27.02
C PHE A 14 25.36 -17.35 -27.42
N GLN A 15 24.57 -17.63 -28.46
CA GLN A 15 24.13 -19.00 -28.80
C GLN A 15 25.27 -20.01 -28.95
N SER A 16 26.43 -19.61 -29.47
CA SER A 16 27.61 -20.49 -29.65
C SER A 16 28.30 -20.86 -28.33
N GLN A 17 28.02 -20.11 -27.26
CA GLN A 17 28.56 -20.34 -25.91
C GLN A 17 27.55 -21.07 -25.01
N ILE A 18 26.29 -21.23 -25.44
CA ILE A 18 25.24 -21.88 -24.65
C ILE A 18 25.46 -23.40 -24.62
N ASN A 19 25.66 -23.94 -23.41
CA ASN A 19 25.71 -25.37 -23.18
C ASN A 19 24.36 -25.88 -22.65
N LEU A 20 23.59 -26.57 -23.49
CA LEU A 20 22.26 -27.09 -23.14
C LEU A 20 22.29 -28.10 -21.99
N ASN A 21 23.38 -28.85 -21.81
CA ASN A 21 23.51 -29.77 -20.67
C ASN A 21 23.62 -29.02 -19.34
N ARG A 22 24.21 -27.83 -19.31
CA ARG A 22 24.22 -26.97 -18.11
C ARG A 22 22.85 -26.32 -17.87
N LEU A 23 22.10 -26.01 -18.93
CA LEU A 23 20.77 -25.42 -18.83
C LEU A 23 19.74 -26.37 -18.23
N LYS A 24 19.90 -27.70 -18.39
CA LYS A 24 19.03 -28.72 -17.77
C LYS A 24 18.97 -28.56 -16.25
N ASN A 25 20.12 -28.41 -15.59
CA ASN A 25 20.17 -28.26 -14.13
C ASN A 25 19.49 -26.96 -13.68
N PHE A 26 19.69 -25.87 -14.42
CA PHE A 26 19.00 -24.61 -14.19
C PHE A 26 17.48 -24.77 -14.36
N ALA A 27 17.03 -25.39 -15.45
CA ALA A 27 15.61 -25.59 -15.74
C ALA A 27 14.94 -26.46 -14.67
N THR A 28 15.59 -27.52 -14.19
CA THR A 28 15.10 -28.36 -13.09
C THR A 28 14.93 -27.52 -11.82
N ALA A 29 15.95 -26.77 -11.40
CA ALA A 29 15.88 -25.94 -10.20
C ALA A 29 14.81 -24.84 -10.34
N PHE A 30 14.74 -24.20 -11.51
CA PHE A 30 13.72 -23.20 -11.84
C PHE A 30 12.32 -23.80 -11.74
N LEU A 31 12.05 -24.97 -12.30
CA LEU A 31 10.74 -25.61 -12.25
C LEU A 31 10.35 -25.97 -10.82
N ILE A 32 11.29 -26.48 -10.01
CA ILE A 32 11.04 -26.75 -8.58
C ILE A 32 10.64 -25.46 -7.86
N LEU A 33 11.42 -24.38 -8.01
CA LEU A 33 11.11 -23.09 -7.38
C LEU A 33 9.82 -22.46 -7.93
N PHE A 34 9.57 -22.60 -9.22
CA PHE A 34 8.39 -22.07 -9.89
C PHE A 34 7.11 -22.76 -9.42
N VAL A 35 7.13 -24.09 -9.27
CA VAL A 35 6.01 -24.85 -8.72
C VAL A 35 5.86 -24.58 -7.22
N PHE A 36 6.96 -24.48 -6.47
CA PHE A 36 6.93 -24.21 -5.02
C PHE A 36 6.42 -22.80 -4.68
N SER A 37 6.77 -21.80 -5.49
CA SER A 37 6.39 -20.39 -5.35
C SER A 37 4.91 -20.16 -5.01
N PRO A 38 3.92 -20.63 -5.81
CA PRO A 38 2.51 -20.42 -5.51
C PRO A 38 2.06 -21.09 -4.21
N PHE A 39 2.65 -22.22 -3.82
CA PHE A 39 2.32 -22.87 -2.54
C PHE A 39 2.87 -22.11 -1.35
N ALA A 40 4.11 -21.62 -1.44
CA ALA A 40 4.70 -20.76 -0.41
C ALA A 40 3.89 -19.47 -0.25
N TYR A 41 3.52 -18.83 -1.37
CA TYR A 41 2.64 -17.67 -1.35
C TYR A 41 1.27 -17.98 -0.76
N ALA A 42 0.63 -19.08 -1.17
CA ALA A 42 -0.67 -19.49 -0.66
C ALA A 42 -0.63 -19.77 0.84
N TYR A 43 0.42 -20.44 1.32
CA TYR A 43 0.61 -20.69 2.75
C TYR A 43 0.63 -19.37 3.55
N VAL A 44 1.50 -18.43 3.17
CA VAL A 44 1.56 -17.10 3.81
C VAL A 44 0.24 -16.35 3.66
N SER A 45 -0.38 -16.40 2.49
CA SER A 45 -1.64 -15.72 2.20
C SER A 45 -2.83 -16.29 2.97
N ILE A 46 -2.78 -17.53 3.43
CA ILE A 46 -3.84 -18.14 4.25
C ILE A 46 -3.56 -17.94 5.75
N THR A 47 -2.30 -18.00 6.17
CA THR A 47 -1.93 -17.95 7.60
C THR A 47 -1.78 -16.53 8.15
N GLU A 48 -1.42 -15.55 7.32
CA GLU A 48 -1.33 -14.16 7.73
C GLU A 48 -2.72 -13.60 8.04
N THR A 49 -2.95 -13.09 9.24
CA THR A 49 -4.26 -12.56 9.65
C THR A 49 -4.35 -11.05 9.51
N ASP A 50 -3.21 -10.34 9.47
CA ASP A 50 -3.13 -8.90 9.24
C ASP A 50 -2.76 -8.60 7.77
N LYS A 51 -3.57 -9.11 6.84
CA LYS A 51 -3.35 -8.89 5.42
C LYS A 51 -3.81 -7.50 5.01
N ARG A 52 -2.91 -6.79 4.32
CA ARG A 52 -3.22 -5.52 3.62
C ARG A 52 -4.40 -5.62 2.65
N THR A 53 -4.61 -6.79 2.05
CA THR A 53 -5.75 -7.07 1.14
C THR A 53 -7.08 -7.16 1.87
N ASP A 54 -7.03 -7.44 3.17
CA ASP A 54 -8.21 -7.68 4.01
C ASP A 54 -8.54 -6.42 4.84
N TYR A 55 -7.85 -5.29 4.57
CA TYR A 55 -8.10 -4.01 5.22
C TYR A 55 -9.49 -3.47 4.83
N PRO A 56 -10.39 -3.20 5.79
CA PRO A 56 -11.78 -2.77 5.54
C PRO A 56 -11.84 -1.26 5.24
N GLY A 57 -11.11 -0.83 4.20
CA GLY A 57 -10.96 0.58 3.85
C GLY A 57 -12.29 1.26 3.53
N ARG A 58 -13.26 0.51 2.98
CA ARG A 58 -14.60 1.02 2.67
C ARG A 58 -15.44 1.28 3.92
N GLU A 59 -15.44 0.34 4.86
CA GLU A 59 -16.19 0.42 6.12
C GLU A 59 -15.62 1.54 7.00
N ILE A 60 -14.29 1.62 7.09
CA ILE A 60 -13.58 2.70 7.78
C ILE A 60 -13.92 4.05 7.14
N ALA A 61 -13.85 4.16 5.81
CA ALA A 61 -14.21 5.40 5.12
C ALA A 61 -15.66 5.80 5.33
N LYS A 62 -16.59 4.84 5.38
CA LYS A 62 -18.00 5.12 5.71
C LYS A 62 -18.13 5.70 7.12
N ALA A 63 -17.49 5.10 8.12
CA ALA A 63 -17.52 5.59 9.50
C ALA A 63 -16.88 6.99 9.63
N VAL A 64 -15.76 7.23 8.93
CA VAL A 64 -15.11 8.55 8.89
C VAL A 64 -15.98 9.58 8.18
N GLN A 65 -16.66 9.22 7.08
CA GLN A 65 -17.58 10.10 6.38
C GLN A 65 -18.75 10.50 7.28
N GLU A 66 -19.41 9.53 7.94
CA GLU A 66 -20.54 9.78 8.84
C GLU A 66 -20.14 10.69 10.01
N TRP A 67 -18.95 10.46 10.58
CA TRP A 67 -18.39 11.32 11.62
C TRP A 67 -18.12 12.74 11.10
N HIS A 68 -17.48 12.88 9.94
CA HIS A 68 -17.13 14.18 9.39
C HIS A 68 -18.38 14.99 8.98
N ASP A 69 -19.37 14.33 8.38
CA ASP A 69 -20.64 14.93 8.00
C ASP A 69 -21.40 15.48 9.21
N LYS A 70 -21.31 14.80 10.36
CA LYS A 70 -21.93 15.22 11.62
C LYS A 70 -21.20 16.39 12.29
N GLU A 71 -19.86 16.36 12.32
CA GLU A 71 -19.05 17.34 13.05
C GLU A 71 -18.78 18.63 12.27
N ARG A 72 -18.79 18.56 10.93
CA ARG A 72 -18.43 19.66 10.04
C ARG A 72 -19.37 19.81 8.85
N GLY A 73 -19.70 18.70 8.18
CA GLY A 73 -20.60 18.71 7.01
C GLY A 73 -20.04 19.45 5.79
N ASN A 74 -18.75 19.80 5.79
CA ASN A 74 -18.08 20.47 4.68
C ASN A 74 -17.31 19.48 3.80
N LYS A 75 -16.86 19.94 2.64
CA LYS A 75 -16.16 19.11 1.67
C LYS A 75 -14.74 18.78 2.14
N ILE A 76 -14.33 17.53 2.01
CA ILE A 76 -12.96 17.08 2.29
C ILE A 76 -12.09 17.27 1.04
N TYR A 77 -11.12 18.17 1.07
CA TYR A 77 -10.22 18.42 -0.08
C TYR A 77 -8.94 17.61 -0.05
N HIS A 78 -8.33 17.50 1.12
CA HIS A 78 -7.02 16.89 1.30
C HIS A 78 -7.00 16.02 2.56
N ILE A 79 -6.18 14.98 2.52
CA ILE A 79 -5.98 14.08 3.65
C ILE A 79 -4.51 13.70 3.76
N ALA A 80 -3.99 13.63 4.97
CA ALA A 80 -2.60 13.26 5.25
C ALA A 80 -2.55 12.15 6.31
N GLY A 81 -1.56 11.27 6.23
CA GLY A 81 -1.45 10.07 7.04
C GLY A 81 -0.75 8.96 6.26
N ASP A 82 -0.54 7.81 6.90
CA ASP A 82 0.13 6.68 6.25
C ASP A 82 -0.64 6.20 5.00
N GLU A 83 0.09 5.57 4.07
CA GLU A 83 -0.45 5.12 2.79
C GLU A 83 -1.63 4.15 2.95
N TRP A 84 -1.63 3.34 4.01
CA TRP A 84 -2.69 2.37 4.25
C TRP A 84 -3.96 3.06 4.73
N ARG A 85 -3.89 3.89 5.76
CA ARG A 85 -5.09 4.53 6.32
C ARG A 85 -5.56 5.71 5.46
N ALA A 86 -4.70 6.70 5.27
CA ALA A 86 -5.07 7.93 4.56
C ALA A 86 -5.21 7.71 3.05
N GLY A 87 -4.45 6.77 2.47
CA GLY A 87 -4.62 6.39 1.06
C GLY A 87 -5.96 5.70 0.80
N ASN A 88 -6.37 4.75 1.65
CA ASN A 88 -7.70 4.12 1.53
C ASN A 88 -8.83 5.14 1.72
N LEU A 89 -8.71 6.05 2.70
CA LEU A 89 -9.68 7.11 2.90
C LEU A 89 -9.75 8.07 1.70
N SER A 90 -8.60 8.44 1.12
CA SER A 90 -8.53 9.22 -0.13
C SER A 90 -9.29 8.53 -1.26
N TYR A 91 -9.26 7.21 -1.33
CA TYR A 91 -9.94 6.43 -2.36
C TYR A 91 -11.45 6.25 -2.12
N HIS A 92 -11.86 6.03 -0.86
CA HIS A 92 -13.22 5.62 -0.51
C HIS A 92 -14.15 6.72 0.03
N LEU A 93 -13.61 7.84 0.53
CA LEU A 93 -14.44 8.97 0.96
C LEU A 93 -15.21 9.58 -0.22
N LYS A 94 -16.40 10.11 0.05
CA LYS A 94 -17.32 10.66 -0.97
C LYS A 94 -16.65 11.72 -1.85
N ASP A 95 -15.85 12.59 -1.24
CA ASP A 95 -15.20 13.71 -1.93
C ASP A 95 -13.89 13.33 -2.62
N ARG A 96 -13.39 12.10 -2.42
CA ARG A 96 -12.10 11.59 -2.92
C ARG A 96 -10.95 12.59 -2.72
N PRO A 97 -10.67 12.97 -1.46
CA PRO A 97 -9.68 14.01 -1.17
C PRO A 97 -8.30 13.58 -1.66
N LYS A 98 -7.47 14.54 -2.09
CA LYS A 98 -6.10 14.24 -2.51
C LYS A 98 -5.26 13.84 -1.29
N TRP A 99 -4.66 12.65 -1.32
CA TRP A 99 -3.67 12.24 -0.34
C TRP A 99 -2.39 13.09 -0.47
N GLN A 100 -1.95 13.67 0.64
CA GLN A 100 -0.78 14.57 0.74
C GLN A 100 0.47 13.84 1.26
N GLY A 101 0.40 12.52 1.41
CA GLY A 101 1.50 11.72 1.92
C GLY A 101 1.46 11.52 3.45
N PRO A 102 2.51 10.87 3.99
CA PRO A 102 2.61 10.58 5.42
C PRO A 102 2.77 11.87 6.23
N LEU A 103 2.18 11.87 7.42
CA LEU A 103 2.45 12.91 8.41
C LEU A 103 3.93 12.85 8.81
N LYS A 104 4.62 14.00 8.73
CA LYS A 104 6.02 14.12 9.17
C LYS A 104 6.01 14.65 10.61
N GLY A 105 6.24 13.77 11.57
CA GLY A 105 6.45 14.14 12.97
C GLY A 105 7.84 14.73 13.19
N LYS A 106 8.01 15.52 14.26
CA LYS A 106 9.32 15.92 14.79
C LYS A 106 9.75 14.86 15.80
N LEU A 107 10.96 14.31 15.66
CA LEU A 107 11.57 13.53 16.74
C LEU A 107 11.88 14.49 17.89
N ILE A 108 11.48 14.15 19.11
CA ILE A 108 11.93 14.84 20.32
C ILE A 108 13.19 14.14 20.86
N ASP A 109 14.03 14.88 21.57
CA ASP A 109 15.34 14.43 22.08
C ASP A 109 15.28 13.20 23.01
N THR A 110 14.09 12.82 23.48
CA THR A 110 13.84 11.58 24.22
C THR A 110 13.87 10.31 23.35
N GLY A 111 13.95 10.44 22.02
CA GLY A 111 13.88 9.30 21.10
C GLY A 111 12.46 8.76 20.89
N GLU A 112 11.46 9.33 21.57
CA GLU A 112 10.06 8.96 21.40
C GLU A 112 9.44 9.65 20.19
N LYS A 113 8.78 8.86 19.35
CA LYS A 113 8.04 9.34 18.18
C LYS A 113 6.62 9.68 18.63
N ILE A 114 6.35 10.93 18.96
CA ILE A 114 4.97 11.39 19.19
C ILE A 114 4.27 11.52 17.84
N PHE A 115 3.66 10.43 17.36
CA PHE A 115 2.59 10.52 16.38
C PHE A 115 1.26 10.44 17.13
N GLU A 116 0.77 11.56 17.65
CA GLU A 116 -0.56 11.58 18.26
C GLU A 116 -1.69 11.47 17.22
N LEU A 117 -1.39 11.76 15.96
CA LEU A 117 -2.32 11.79 14.83
C LEU A 117 -1.94 10.75 13.77
N GLU A 118 -2.84 9.80 13.50
CA GLU A 118 -2.66 8.79 12.45
C GLU A 118 -3.11 9.31 11.07
N VAL A 119 -4.24 10.02 11.06
CA VAL A 119 -4.83 10.62 9.86
C VAL A 119 -5.37 12.01 10.18
N VAL A 120 -5.13 12.95 9.26
CA VAL A 120 -5.58 14.34 9.37
C VAL A 120 -6.29 14.76 8.08
N ILE A 121 -7.49 15.30 8.22
CA ILE A 121 -8.22 15.99 7.17
C ILE A 121 -7.72 17.43 7.09
N LEU A 122 -7.35 17.87 5.89
CA LEU A 122 -6.84 19.21 5.62
C LEU A 122 -7.86 19.93 4.75
N ASN A 123 -8.58 20.90 5.34
CA ASN A 123 -9.53 21.74 4.62
C ASN A 123 -8.89 23.10 4.30
N LYS A 124 -9.25 23.69 3.15
CA LYS A 124 -8.75 25.02 2.75
C LYS A 124 -9.34 26.16 3.59
N GLU A 125 -10.54 25.94 4.11
CA GLU A 125 -11.33 26.96 4.81
C GLU A 125 -11.06 27.00 6.33
N GLU A 126 -10.47 25.94 6.89
CA GLU A 126 -10.16 25.83 8.32
C GLU A 126 -8.68 26.11 8.58
N ARG A 127 -8.36 26.97 9.57
CA ARG A 127 -6.98 27.16 10.04
C ARG A 127 -6.58 25.95 10.90
N GLY A 128 -6.07 24.90 10.25
CA GLY A 128 -5.56 23.70 10.91
C GLY A 128 -6.05 22.41 10.25
N GLY A 129 -5.46 21.28 10.64
CA GLY A 129 -5.93 19.97 10.24
C GLY A 129 -6.85 19.36 11.29
N ILE A 130 -7.87 18.63 10.85
CA ILE A 130 -8.79 17.89 11.74
C ILE A 130 -8.26 16.47 11.91
N ALA A 131 -7.94 16.11 13.15
CA ALA A 131 -7.57 14.75 13.52
C ALA A 131 -8.75 13.79 13.33
N VAL A 132 -8.56 12.73 12.55
CA VAL A 132 -9.54 11.63 12.52
C VAL A 132 -9.38 10.81 13.81
N PRO A 133 -10.44 10.57 14.59
CA PRO A 133 -10.38 9.76 15.81
C PRO A 133 -9.81 8.36 15.53
N ARG A 134 -8.78 7.94 16.28
CA ARG A 134 -8.15 6.62 16.10
C ARG A 134 -9.13 5.45 16.23
N GLY A 135 -10.18 5.60 17.04
CA GLY A 135 -11.22 4.59 17.19
C GLY A 135 -12.00 4.32 15.90
N LEU A 136 -12.02 5.26 14.94
CA LEU A 136 -12.64 5.08 13.63
C LEU A 136 -11.69 4.44 12.61
N LEU A 137 -10.38 4.49 12.86
CA LEU A 137 -9.33 3.99 11.98
C LEU A 137 -8.95 2.53 12.25
N LYS A 138 -9.45 1.96 13.35
CA LYS A 138 -9.26 0.56 13.71
C LYS A 138 -10.46 -0.25 13.27
N ASN A 139 -10.19 -1.43 12.71
CA ASN A 139 -11.22 -2.44 12.57
C ASN A 139 -11.62 -2.92 13.98
N LYS A 140 -12.91 -3.20 14.19
CA LYS A 140 -13.38 -3.81 15.44
C LYS A 140 -12.89 -5.25 15.56
#